data_AF-A0A534FFF7-F1
#
_entry.id   AF-A0A534FFF7-F1
#
_cell.length_a   1.000
_cell.length_b   1.000
_cell.length_c   1.000
_cell.angle_alpha   90.00
_cell.angle_beta   90.00
_cell.angle_gamma   90.00
#
_symmetry.space_group_name_H-M   'P 1'
#
loop_
_entity.id
_entity.type
_entity.pdbx_description
1 polymer ?
#
loop_
_entity_poly.entity_id
_entity_poly.type
_entity_poly.pdbx_seq_one_letter_code
_entity_poly.pdbx_strand_id
1 'polypeptide(L)'
;MPHQSVPTLSAGVGVVGLGGLSYGGLVAARLRRQGSRYVPVREDWIWNAILPTSAYGALTASAVLMWHRPLECLYVVGAMSLLLLFIGIRNAWDIAVWMTLHKEPDTK
;
A
#
# COMPACT_ATOMS: atom_id res chain seq x y z
N MET A 1 -11.03 23.90 -16.87
CA MET A 1 -11.19 24.00 -15.39
C MET A 1 -11.27 22.59 -14.85
N PRO A 2 -10.64 22.24 -13.70
CA PRO A 2 -10.76 20.90 -13.15
C PRO A 2 -12.24 20.62 -12.81
N HIS A 3 -12.79 19.51 -13.29
CA HIS A 3 -14.20 19.13 -13.07
C HIS A 3 -14.45 18.51 -11.69
N GLN A 4 -13.41 18.35 -10.87
CA GLN A 4 -13.50 17.62 -9.62
C GLN A 4 -13.76 18.57 -8.45
N SER A 5 -14.87 18.33 -7.75
CA SER A 5 -15.25 19.06 -6.54
C SER A 5 -14.69 18.36 -5.29
N VAL A 6 -14.58 19.10 -4.18
CA VAL A 6 -14.12 18.57 -2.90
C VAL A 6 -14.87 17.28 -2.48
N PRO A 7 -16.21 17.16 -2.62
CA PRO A 7 -16.92 15.92 -2.33
C PRO A 7 -16.46 14.73 -3.17
N THR A 8 -16.27 14.93 -4.48
CA THR A 8 -15.83 13.85 -5.39
C THR A 8 -14.40 13.39 -5.10
N LEU A 9 -13.50 14.34 -4.80
CA LEU A 9 -12.12 14.05 -4.38
C LEU A 9 -12.08 13.32 -3.05
N SER A 10 -12.81 13.82 -2.05
CA SER A 10 -12.93 13.23 -0.73
C SER A 10 -13.47 11.79 -0.81
N ALA A 11 -14.54 11.57 -1.59
CA ALA A 11 -15.12 10.24 -1.78
C ALA A 11 -14.14 9.28 -2.47
N GLY A 12 -13.52 9.70 -3.57
CA GLY A 12 -12.57 8.86 -4.30
C GLY A 12 -11.36 8.46 -3.47
N VAL A 13 -10.71 9.44 -2.83
CA VAL A 13 -9.56 9.20 -1.94
C VAL A 13 -9.98 8.35 -0.73
N GLY A 14 -11.18 8.58 -0.19
CA GLY A 14 -11.72 7.83 0.95
C GLY A 14 -11.93 6.36 0.63
N VAL A 15 -12.52 6.05 -0.53
CA VAL A 15 -12.71 4.65 -0.99
C VAL A 15 -11.37 3.95 -1.17
N VAL A 16 -10.39 4.61 -1.79
CA VAL A 16 -9.04 4.04 -1.99
C VAL A 16 -8.34 3.81 -0.64
N GLY A 17 -8.37 4.81 0.25
CA GLY A 17 -7.75 4.71 1.57
C GLY A 17 -8.36 3.59 2.41
N LEU A 18 -9.70 3.54 2.53
CA LEU A 18 -10.39 2.51 3.33
C LEU A 18 -10.24 1.11 2.73
N GLY A 19 -10.34 0.98 1.42
CA GLY A 19 -10.12 -0.29 0.73
C GLY A 19 -8.70 -0.80 0.95
N GLY A 20 -7.71 0.09 0.81
CA GLY A 20 -6.31 -0.23 1.04
C GLY A 20 -5.99 -0.55 2.50
N LEU A 21 -6.56 0.16 3.47
CA LEU A 21 -6.44 -0.17 4.90
C LEU A 21 -6.99 -1.55 5.22
N SER A 22 -8.18 -1.86 4.69
CA SER A 22 -8.82 -3.17 4.87
C SER A 22 -7.95 -4.29 4.29
N TYR A 23 -7.40 -4.06 3.10
CA TYR A 23 -6.48 -4.99 2.45
C TYR A 23 -5.17 -5.14 3.22
N GLY A 24 -4.57 -4.04 3.70
CA GLY A 24 -3.36 -4.06 4.51
C GLY A 24 -3.53 -4.86 5.81
N GLY A 25 -4.68 -4.71 6.47
CA GLY A 25 -5.05 -5.54 7.63
C GLY A 25 -5.15 -7.02 7.30
N LEU A 26 -5.71 -7.37 6.12
CA LEU A 26 -5.78 -8.75 5.64
C LEU A 26 -4.37 -9.32 5.35
N VAL A 27 -3.49 -8.54 4.70
CA VAL A 27 -2.10 -8.94 4.43
C VAL A 27 -1.35 -9.17 5.74
N ALA A 28 -1.44 -8.25 6.70
CA ALA A 28 -0.86 -8.41 8.02
C ALA A 28 -1.38 -9.67 8.73
N ALA A 29 -2.70 -9.92 8.69
CA ALA A 29 -3.30 -11.12 9.28
C ALA A 29 -2.80 -12.41 8.62
N ARG A 30 -2.63 -12.41 7.29
CA ARG A 30 -2.06 -13.55 6.55
C ARG A 30 -0.61 -13.81 6.93
N LEU A 31 0.22 -12.76 7.01
CA LEU A 31 1.62 -12.86 7.44
C LEU A 31 1.74 -13.44 8.86
N ARG A 32 0.88 -13.03 9.82
CA ARG A 32 0.89 -13.62 11.17
C ARG A 32 0.54 -15.11 11.15
N ARG A 33 -0.44 -15.51 10.34
CA ARG A 33 -0.92 -16.90 10.28
C ARG A 33 0.02 -17.84 9.54
N GLN A 34 0.87 -17.32 8.65
CA GLN A 34 1.83 -18.10 7.86
C GLN A 34 3.06 -18.61 8.66
N GLY A 35 3.23 -18.18 9.92
CA GLY A 35 4.37 -18.52 10.77
C GLY A 35 4.62 -20.01 11.03
N SER A 36 3.74 -20.92 10.57
CA SER A 36 3.94 -22.37 10.69
C SER A 36 4.78 -22.99 9.56
N ARG A 37 5.02 -22.30 8.43
CA ARG A 37 5.77 -22.87 7.27
C ARG A 37 6.90 -21.96 6.76
N TYR A 38 6.80 -20.66 6.97
CA TYR A 38 7.82 -19.67 6.68
C TYR A 38 7.76 -18.59 7.76
N VAL A 39 8.90 -18.23 8.36
CA VAL A 39 8.94 -17.18 9.38
C VAL A 39 9.17 -15.85 8.64
N PRO A 40 8.16 -14.97 8.54
CA PRO A 40 8.31 -13.70 7.83
C PRO A 40 9.39 -12.85 8.49
N VAL A 41 10.34 -12.38 7.68
CA VAL A 41 11.44 -11.54 8.14
C VAL A 41 10.91 -10.12 8.39
N ARG A 42 11.61 -9.33 9.19
CA ARG A 42 11.22 -7.94 9.50
C ARG A 42 10.99 -7.09 8.24
N GLU A 43 11.74 -7.37 7.17
CA GLU A 43 11.62 -6.65 5.90
C GLU A 43 10.27 -6.92 5.23
N ASP A 44 9.75 -8.15 5.27
CA ASP A 44 8.43 -8.50 4.73
C ASP A 44 7.32 -7.69 5.39
N TRP A 45 7.41 -7.53 6.71
CA TRP A 45 6.46 -6.75 7.49
C TRP A 45 6.45 -5.28 7.10
N ILE A 46 7.64 -4.69 6.94
CA ILE A 46 7.78 -3.26 6.63
C ILE A 46 7.20 -2.97 5.25
N TRP A 47 7.60 -3.73 4.23
CA TRP A 47 7.25 -3.46 2.84
C TRP A 47 5.87 -3.96 2.42
N ASN A 48 5.36 -5.03 3.02
CA ASN A 48 4.07 -5.60 2.61
C ASN A 48 2.91 -5.20 3.52
N ALA A 49 3.17 -4.80 4.76
CA ALA A 49 2.11 -4.46 5.71
C ALA A 49 2.21 -3.03 6.25
N ILE A 50 3.30 -2.67 6.94
CA ILE A 50 3.37 -1.44 7.73
C ILE A 50 3.35 -0.20 6.83
N LEU A 51 4.26 -0.12 5.85
CA LEU A 51 4.34 1.05 4.96
C LEU A 51 3.09 1.21 4.09
N PRO A 52 2.56 0.16 3.41
CA PRO A 52 1.31 0.28 2.66
C PRO A 52 0.14 0.71 3.54
N THR A 53 -0.04 0.08 4.71
CA THR A 53 -1.16 0.41 5.61
C THR A 53 -1.05 1.85 6.12
N SER A 54 0.15 2.33 6.43
CA SER A 54 0.37 3.72 6.85
C SER A 54 0.02 4.71 5.72
N ALA A 55 0.40 4.39 4.48
CA ALA A 55 0.05 5.21 3.32
C ALA A 55 -1.46 5.26 3.09
N TYR A 56 -2.14 4.11 3.15
CA TYR A 56 -3.60 4.06 3.04
C TYR A 56 -4.31 4.78 4.20
N GLY A 57 -3.75 4.72 5.42
CA GLY A 57 -4.23 5.48 6.58
C GLY A 57 -4.15 6.99 6.36
N ALA A 58 -3.03 7.48 5.83
CA ALA A 58 -2.87 8.88 5.47
C ALA A 58 -3.83 9.32 4.35
N LEU A 59 -4.12 8.45 3.38
CA LEU A 59 -5.15 8.72 2.36
C LEU A 59 -6.55 8.81 3.00
N THR A 60 -6.92 7.89 3.89
CA THR A 60 -8.20 7.96 4.62
C THR A 60 -8.31 9.24 5.45
N ALA A 61 -7.24 9.65 6.15
CA ALA A 61 -7.22 10.90 6.89
C ALA A 61 -7.36 12.11 5.95
N SER A 62 -6.69 12.08 4.80
CA SER A 62 -6.78 13.14 3.78
C SER A 62 -8.19 13.28 3.23
N ALA A 63 -8.93 12.17 3.07
CA ALA A 63 -10.33 12.22 2.63
C ALA A 63 -11.22 13.03 3.59
N VAL A 64 -11.02 12.88 4.90
CA VAL A 64 -11.77 13.62 5.93
C VAL A 64 -11.32 15.09 6.00
N LEU A 65 -10.01 15.33 5.98
CA LEU A 65 -9.43 16.68 6.11
C LEU A 65 -9.56 17.53 4.85
N MET A 66 -9.86 16.91 3.68
CA MET A 66 -10.01 17.58 2.38
C MET A 66 -10.98 18.77 2.43
N TRP A 67 -12.00 18.71 3.28
CA TRP A 67 -13.02 19.74 3.44
C TRP A 67 -12.50 21.03 4.09
N HIS A 68 -11.43 20.92 4.87
CA HIS A 68 -10.85 22.05 5.61
C HIS A 68 -9.53 22.50 5.01
N ARG A 69 -8.74 21.56 4.46
CA ARG A 69 -7.35 21.77 4.01
C ARG A 69 -7.07 21.09 2.67
N PRO A 70 -7.77 21.47 1.57
CA PRO A 70 -7.72 20.74 0.31
C PRO A 70 -6.32 20.71 -0.32
N LEU A 71 -5.60 21.84 -0.32
CA LEU A 71 -4.27 21.93 -0.91
C LEU A 71 -3.26 21.00 -0.22
N GLU A 72 -3.20 21.06 1.11
CA GLU A 72 -2.33 20.22 1.94
C GLU A 72 -2.65 18.74 1.76
N CYS A 73 -3.94 18.38 1.73
CA CYS A 73 -4.40 17.00 1.51
C CYS A 73 -4.01 16.48 0.13
N LEU A 74 -4.08 17.30 -0.92
CA LEU A 74 -3.66 16.89 -2.27
C LEU A 74 -2.15 16.61 -2.35
N TYR A 75 -1.32 17.36 -1.63
CA TYR A 75 0.10 17.04 -1.51
C TYR A 75 0.33 15.71 -0.80
N VAL A 76 -0.40 15.44 0.28
CA VAL A 76 -0.34 14.14 0.99
C VAL A 76 -0.77 13.01 0.05
N VAL A 77 -1.87 13.18 -0.71
CA VAL A 77 -2.33 12.20 -1.69
C VAL A 77 -1.25 11.92 -2.73
N GLY A 78 -0.61 12.94 -3.28
CA GLY A 78 0.50 12.79 -4.23
C GLY A 78 1.69 12.06 -3.62
N ALA A 79 2.14 12.47 -2.43
CA ALA A 79 3.25 11.85 -1.72
C ALA A 79 3.00 10.36 -1.41
N MET A 80 1.80 10.04 -0.90
CA MET A 80 1.42 8.66 -0.59
C MET A 80 1.24 7.80 -1.85
N SER A 81 0.76 8.38 -2.96
CA SER A 81 0.68 7.69 -4.25
C SER A 81 2.08 7.31 -4.77
N LEU A 82 3.04 8.23 -4.68
CA LEU A 82 4.43 7.96 -5.05
C LEU A 82 5.06 6.91 -4.14
N LEU A 83 4.80 6.97 -2.83
CA LEU A 83 5.27 5.97 -1.89
C LEU A 83 4.70 4.58 -2.22
N LEU A 84 3.39 4.47 -2.46
CA LEU A 84 2.75 3.20 -2.84
C LEU A 84 3.29 2.67 -4.17
N LEU A 85 3.51 3.53 -5.15
CA LEU A 85 4.13 3.15 -6.42
C LEU A 85 5.54 2.60 -6.21
N PHE A 86 6.37 3.29 -5.41
CA PHE A 86 7.71 2.85 -5.08
C PHE A 86 7.71 1.50 -4.37
N ILE A 87 6.83 1.32 -3.36
CA ILE A 87 6.68 0.05 -2.65
C ILE A 87 6.28 -1.07 -3.62
N GLY A 88 5.31 -0.81 -4.51
CA GLY A 88 4.87 -1.77 -5.51
C GLY A 88 5.99 -2.20 -6.46
N ILE A 89 6.79 -1.24 -6.95
CA ILE A 89 7.96 -1.51 -7.80
C ILE A 89 8.99 -2.36 -7.04
N ARG A 90 9.31 -1.99 -5.80
CA ARG A 90 10.28 -2.73 -4.98
C ARG A 90 9.80 -4.16 -4.72
N ASN A 91 8.54 -4.35 -4.36
CA ASN A 91 7.98 -5.67 -4.08
C ASN A 91 7.95 -6.54 -5.34
N ALA A 92 7.58 -5.98 -6.50
CA ALA A 92 7.60 -6.71 -7.77
C ALA A 92 9.03 -7.10 -8.17
N TRP A 93 10.00 -6.21 -7.97
CA TRP A 93 11.41 -6.48 -8.22
C TRP A 93 11.96 -7.58 -7.32
N ASP A 94 11.61 -7.58 -6.04
CA ASP A 94 12.03 -8.59 -5.07
C ASP A 94 11.57 -10.00 -5.49
N ILE A 95 10.30 -10.14 -5.87
CA ILE A 95 9.75 -11.41 -6.38
C ILE A 95 10.46 -11.82 -7.67
N ALA A 96 10.73 -10.89 -8.60
CA ALA A 96 11.45 -11.18 -9.83
C ALA A 96 12.85 -11.74 -9.56
N VAL A 97 13.62 -11.09 -8.66
CA VAL A 97 14.94 -11.56 -8.23
C VAL A 97 14.82 -12.94 -7.57
N TRP A 98 13.87 -13.12 -6.66
CA TRP A 98 13.66 -14.40 -5.97
C TRP A 98 13.40 -15.54 -6.96
N MET A 99 12.51 -15.33 -7.95
CA MET A 99 12.19 -16.31 -8.99
C MET A 99 13.39 -16.66 -9.87
N THR A 100 14.28 -15.70 -10.13
CA THR A 100 15.52 -15.96 -10.91
C THR A 100 16.56 -16.74 -10.11
N LEU A 101 16.68 -16.48 -8.81
CA LEU A 101 17.69 -17.10 -7.94
C LEU A 101 17.27 -18.49 -7.42
N HIS A 102 15.97 -18.72 -7.22
CA HIS A 102 15.41 -19.95 -6.65
C HIS A 102 14.71 -20.84 -7.69
N LYS A 103 15.09 -20.71 -8.97
CA LYS A 103 14.63 -21.64 -9.99
C LYS A 103 15.15 -23.05 -9.64
N GLU A 104 14.26 -23.95 -9.23
CA GLU A 104 14.61 -25.35 -9.02
C GLU A 104 15.28 -25.90 -10.28
N PRO A 105 16.36 -26.69 -10.18
CA PRO A 105 16.94 -27.36 -11.34
C PRO A 105 15.84 -28.20 -12.00
N ASP A 106 15.68 -28.07 -13.32
CA ASP A 106 14.82 -28.94 -14.11
C ASP A 106 15.37 -30.37 -13.97
N THR A 107 14.87 -31.15 -13.02
CA THR A 107 15.15 -32.58 -12.92
C THR A 107 14.54 -33.27 -14.14
N LYS A 108 15.35 -33.40 -15.19
CA LYS A 108 15.18 -34.34 -16.27
C LYS A 108 16.25 -35.42 -16.20
#